data_AF-A0A1S3DLJ7-F1
#
_entry.id   AF-A0A1S3DLJ7-F1
#
_cell.length_a   1.000
_cell.length_b   1.000
_cell.length_c   1.000
_cell.angle_alpha   90.00
_cell.angle_beta   90.00
_cell.angle_gamma   90.00
#
_symmetry.space_group_name_H-M   'P 1'
#
loop_
_entity.id
_entity.type
_entity.pdbx_description
1 polymer ?
#
loop_
_entity_poly.entity_id
_entity_poly.type
_entity_poly.pdbx_seq_one_letter_code
_entity_poly.pdbx_strand_id
1 'polypeptide(L)' 'MALYPQTTCFYKAIVNSLPTTGTDDYELLFEDNSYADNYAPPLGVPQRYVIAYKKSS' A
#
# COMPACT_ATOMS: atom_id res chain seq x y z
N MET A 1 0.29 5.41 -3.28
CA MET A 1 -0.75 5.38 -2.23
C MET A 1 -1.65 4.20 -2.50
N ALA A 2 -2.29 3.66 -1.46
CA ALA A 2 -3.19 2.52 -1.60
C ALA A 2 -4.34 2.58 -0.59
N LEU A 3 -5.47 1.95 -0.93
CA LEU A 3 -6.60 1.78 -0.02
C LEU A 3 -6.21 0.84 1.11
N TYR A 4 -6.33 1.28 2.37
CA TYR A 4 -6.05 0.41 3.50
C TYR A 4 -7.15 -0.67 3.63
N PRO A 5 -6.80 -1.95 3.85
CA PRO A 5 -7.78 -3.03 3.89
C PRO A 5 -8.96 -2.75 4.84
N GLN A 6 -10.17 -3.10 4.41
CA GLN A 6 -11.42 -2.90 5.16
C GLN A 6 -11.76 -1.43 5.48
N THR A 7 -11.18 -0.47 4.75
CA THR A 7 -11.52 0.96 4.88
C THR A 7 -11.91 1.57 3.54
N THR A 8 -12.27 2.85 3.56
CA THR A 8 -12.54 3.68 2.37
C THR A 8 -11.48 4.76 2.15
N CYS A 9 -10.35 4.72 2.87
CA CYS A 9 -9.32 5.76 2.86
C CYS A 9 -8.02 5.28 2.21
N PHE A 10 -7.38 6.16 1.43
CA PHE A 10 -6.06 5.91 0.83
C PHE A 10 -4.96 6.48 1.71
N TYR A 11 -3.90 5.69 1.91
CA TYR A 11 -2.74 6.06 2.72
C TYR A 11 -1.44 5.91 1.92
N LYS A 12 -0.37 6.51 2.44
CA LYS A 12 0.97 6.29 1.91
C LYS A 12 1.44 4.88 2.25
N ALA A 13 2.06 4.25 1.26
CA ALA A 13 2.63 2.93 1.40
C ALA A 13 3.78 2.78 0.41
N ILE A 14 4.73 1.93 0.76
CA ILE A 14 5.86 1.50 -0.07
C ILE A 14 5.51 0.15 -0.69
N VAL A 15 5.91 -0.05 -1.94
CA VAL A 15 5.78 -1.36 -2.61
C VAL A 15 6.86 -2.30 -2.08
N ASN A 16 6.45 -3.41 -1.45
CA ASN A 16 7.35 -4.49 -1.04
C ASN A 16 7.57 -5.48 -2.18
N SER A 17 6.49 -5.86 -2.88
CA SER A 17 6.52 -6.75 -4.03
C SER A 17 5.52 -6.33 -5.10
N LEU A 18 5.92 -6.48 -6.37
CA LEU A 18 5.07 -6.21 -7.52
C LEU A 18 4.20 -7.43 -7.83
N PRO A 19 2.95 -7.25 -8.28
CA PRO A 19 2.14 -8.35 -8.79
C PRO A 19 2.81 -8.95 -10.04
N THR A 20 2.73 -10.29 -10.18
CA THR A 20 3.29 -10.98 -11.36
C THR A 20 2.28 -11.16 -12.47
N THR A 21 1.00 -11.24 -12.12
CA THR A 21 -0.13 -11.36 -13.06
C THR A 21 -1.10 -10.19 -12.89
N GLY A 22 -2.05 -10.04 -13.83
CA GLY A 22 -3.10 -9.03 -13.74
C GLY A 22 -4.14 -9.28 -12.63
N THR A 23 -4.14 -10.47 -12.02
CA THR A 23 -5.04 -10.84 -10.92
C THR A 23 -4.36 -10.84 -9.56
N ASP A 24 -3.04 -10.71 -9.52
CA ASP A 24 -2.30 -10.66 -8.27
C ASP A 24 -2.45 -9.29 -7.61
N ASP A 25 -2.33 -9.27 -6.29
CA ASP A 25 -2.29 -8.05 -5.50
C ASP A 25 -0.87 -7.46 -5.47
N TYR A 26 -0.77 -6.16 -5.21
CA TYR A 26 0.48 -5.57 -4.73
C TYR A 26 0.70 -5.98 -3.29
N GLU A 27 1.95 -6.22 -2.91
CA GLU A 27 2.33 -6.32 -1.51
C GLU A 27 2.91 -4.98 -1.04
N LEU A 28 2.29 -4.38 -0.03
CA LEU A 28 2.57 -3.02 0.41
C LEU A 28 2.91 -2.93 1.90
N LEU A 29 3.79 -2.00 2.25
CA LEU A 29 4.12 -1.59 3.61
C LEU A 29 3.54 -0.21 3.86
N PHE A 30 2.52 -0.12 4.71
CA PHE A 30 1.88 1.16 5.06
C PHE A 30 2.67 1.89 6.13
N GLU A 31 2.76 3.22 6.04
CA GLU A 31 3.36 4.04 7.10
C GLU A 31 2.49 3.96 8.37
N ASP A 32 3.05 3.45 9.47
CA ASP A 32 2.39 3.34 10.77
C ASP A 32 3.40 3.52 11.92
N ASN A 33 3.30 4.66 12.60
CA ASN A 33 4.19 5.05 13.70
C ASN A 33 4.01 4.20 14.98
N SER A 34 3.04 3.28 14.99
CA SER A 34 2.83 2.33 16.10
C SER A 34 3.87 1.21 16.08
N TYR A 35 4.55 0.99 14.95
CA TYR A 35 5.59 -0.03 14.79
C TYR A 35 7.00 0.58 14.93
N ALA A 36 7.96 -0.23 15.38
CA ALA A 36 9.33 0.22 15.64
C ALA A 36 10.09 0.72 14.39
N ASP A 37 9.75 0.19 13.22
CA ASP A 37 10.28 0.56 11.91
C ASP A 37 9.42 1.61 11.18
N ASN A 38 8.33 2.07 11.81
CA ASN A 38 7.30 2.95 11.25
C ASN A 38 6.52 2.36 10.07
N TYR A 39 6.53 1.03 9.89
CA TYR A 39 5.77 0.36 8.85
C TYR A 39 4.91 -0.78 9.39
N ALA A 40 3.68 -0.90 8.88
CA ALA A 40 2.87 -2.07 9.11
C ALA A 40 3.47 -3.30 8.40
N PRO A 41 3.13 -4.54 8.83
CA PRO A 41 3.47 -5.76 8.11
C PRO A 41 3.03 -5.72 6.62
N PRO A 42 3.61 -6.56 5.76
CA PRO A 42 3.19 -6.64 4.36
C PRO A 42 1.69 -6.95 4.22
N LEU A 43 0.97 -6.13 3.45
CA LEU A 43 -0.45 -6.30 3.17
C LEU A 43 -0.70 -6.37 1.66
N GLY A 44 -1.54 -7.33 1.26
CA GLY A 44 -2.04 -7.46 -0.10
C GLY A 44 -3.11 -6.42 -0.40
N VAL A 45 -2.91 -5.65 -1.48
CA VAL A 45 -3.91 -4.69 -1.98
C VAL A 45 -4.15 -4.89 -3.48
N PRO A 46 -5.42 -5.06 -3.92
CA PRO A 46 -5.75 -5.19 -5.33
C PRO A 46 -5.25 -4.01 -6.17
N GLN A 47 -4.75 -4.29 -7.37
CA GLN A 47 -4.15 -3.29 -8.26
C GLN A 47 -5.06 -2.08 -8.51
N ARG A 48 -6.39 -2.31 -8.60
CA ARG A 48 -7.41 -1.25 -8.79
C ARG A 48 -7.44 -0.20 -7.68
N TYR A 49 -6.85 -0.48 -6.53
CA TYR A 49 -6.80 0.38 -5.36
C TYR A 49 -5.39 0.87 -5.02
N VAL A 50 -4.44 0.72 -5.95
CA VAL A 50 -3.09 1.28 -5.83
C VAL A 50 -2.95 2.40 -6.86
N ILE A 51 -2.63 3.60 -6.39
CA ILE A 51 -2.51 4.81 -7.24
C ILE A 51 -1.16 5.49 -7.03
N ALA A 52 -0.65 6.13 -8.08
CA ALA A 52 0.58 6.89 -8.03
C ALA A 52 0.49 8.00 -6.97
N TYR A 53 1.52 8.13 -6.13
CA TYR A 53 1.62 9.24 -5.19
C TYR A 53 2.13 10.48 -5.94
N LYS A 54 1.29 11.51 -6.07
CA LYS A 54 1.71 12.82 -6.58
C LYS A 54 2.08 13.71 -5.40
N LYS A 55 3.37 14.05 -5.28
CA LYS A 55 3.81 15.10 -4.36
C LYS A 55 3.34 16.45 -4.92
N SER A 56 2.56 17.21 -4.15
CA SER A 56 2.29 18.62 -4.45
C SER A 56 3.55 19.41 -4.09
N SER A 57 4.27 19.86 -5.11
CA SER A 57 5.34 20.86 -4.98
C SER A 57 4.78 22.26 -4.90
#